data_AF-A0A845R587-F1
#
_entry.id   AF-A0A845R587-F1
#
_cell.length_a   1.000
_cell.length_b   1.000
_cell.length_c   1.000
_cell.angle_alpha   90.00
_cell.angle_beta   90.00
_cell.angle_gamma   90.00
#
_symmetry.space_group_name_H-M   'P 1'
#
loop_
_entity.id
_entity.type
_entity.pdbx_description
1 polymer ?
#
loop_
_entity_poly.entity_id
_entity_poly.type
_entity_poly.pdbx_seq_one_letter_code
_entity_poly.pdbx_strand_id
1 'polypeptide(L)'
;MANIDTTTIEGFEALTPEQKVEALLKLDIPERVDMTQYVSKATADKYSSEVAALKKQLQGKMTEDEAAAAEKQAQWDSLQEQMKALQADNEKLKRERTEAAYKARYLAMPGFDEKLAEETAKAMAAGDMDKVFANQQKANEDYKKQVQAELVKRDPKPGGAGGGGKGEPDNVKWARDRAKQRAAAMSAGSDAMKKFIL
;
A
#
# COMPACT_ATOMS: atom_id res chain seq x y z
N MET A 1 -65.78 -17.79 55.99
CA MET A 1 -67.10 -17.90 55.33
C MET A 1 -67.44 -16.55 54.75
N ALA A 2 -68.02 -16.48 53.56
CA ALA A 2 -68.53 -15.20 53.03
C ALA A 2 -69.76 -14.82 53.86
N ASN A 3 -69.76 -13.64 54.46
CA ASN A 3 -70.94 -13.13 55.17
C ASN A 3 -71.88 -12.53 54.12
N ILE A 4 -73.14 -12.97 54.13
CA ILE A 4 -74.17 -12.45 53.24
C ILE A 4 -74.66 -11.12 53.83
N ASP A 5 -74.61 -10.05 53.03
CA ASP A 5 -75.13 -8.75 53.44
C ASP A 5 -76.66 -8.70 53.23
N THR A 6 -77.41 -8.90 54.32
CA THR A 6 -78.88 -8.91 54.30
C THR A 6 -79.50 -7.51 54.24
N THR A 7 -78.70 -6.44 54.28
CA THR A 7 -79.19 -5.05 54.10
C THR A 7 -79.64 -4.76 52.68
N THR A 8 -79.24 -5.61 51.73
CA THR A 8 -79.68 -5.56 50.32
C THR A 8 -81.07 -6.14 50.09
N ILE A 9 -81.66 -6.80 51.10
CA ILE A 9 -83.01 -7.36 51.04
C ILE A 9 -83.97 -6.41 51.77
N GLU A 10 -84.82 -5.70 51.02
CA GLU A 10 -85.79 -4.76 51.59
C GLU A 10 -86.75 -5.45 52.57
N GLY A 11 -86.86 -4.91 53.78
CA GLY A 11 -87.78 -5.42 54.81
C GLY A 11 -87.40 -6.78 55.42
N PHE A 12 -86.16 -7.26 55.22
CA PHE A 12 -85.71 -8.59 55.67
C PHE A 12 -86.07 -8.91 57.12
N GLU A 13 -85.91 -7.96 58.05
CA GLU A 13 -86.20 -8.19 59.48
C GLU A 13 -87.68 -8.48 59.77
N ALA A 14 -88.59 -7.91 58.97
CA ALA A 14 -90.05 -7.99 59.14
C ALA A 14 -90.71 -9.19 58.42
N LEU A 15 -89.94 -9.98 57.67
CA LEU A 15 -90.43 -11.17 56.96
C LEU A 15 -90.61 -12.39 57.89
N THR A 16 -91.55 -13.28 57.55
CA THR A 16 -91.68 -14.58 58.24
C THR A 16 -90.45 -15.47 58.01
N PRO A 17 -90.20 -16.49 58.84
CA PRO A 17 -89.06 -17.39 58.65
C PRO A 17 -89.01 -18.01 57.25
N GLU A 18 -90.15 -18.39 56.67
CA GLU A 18 -90.18 -18.94 55.30
C GLU A 18 -89.80 -17.88 54.26
N GLN A 19 -90.29 -16.65 54.40
CA GLN A 19 -90.01 -15.55 53.50
C GLN A 19 -88.54 -15.08 53.57
N LYS A 20 -87.92 -15.15 54.76
CA LYS A 20 -86.47 -14.89 54.92
C LYS A 20 -85.63 -15.92 54.18
N VAL A 21 -86.00 -17.20 54.27
CA VAL A 21 -85.32 -18.28 53.54
C VAL A 21 -85.49 -18.08 52.03
N GLU A 22 -86.70 -17.77 51.57
CA GLU A 22 -86.97 -17.51 50.15
C GLU A 22 -86.23 -16.29 49.62
N ALA A 23 -86.14 -15.21 50.40
CA ALA A 23 -85.40 -14.01 50.03
C ALA A 23 -83.88 -14.23 50.01
N LEU A 24 -83.33 -15.02 50.93
CA LEU A 24 -81.92 -15.45 50.91
C LEU A 24 -81.61 -16.35 49.72
N LEU A 25 -82.55 -17.23 49.32
CA LEU A 25 -82.39 -18.11 48.16
C LEU A 25 -82.47 -17.36 46.83
N LYS A 26 -83.25 -16.27 46.77
CA LYS A 26 -83.37 -15.39 45.59
C LYS A 26 -82.29 -14.31 45.53
N LEU A 27 -81.48 -14.17 46.56
CA LEU A 27 -80.40 -13.21 46.59
C LEU A 27 -79.34 -13.60 45.56
N ASP A 28 -79.23 -12.79 44.52
CA ASP A 28 -78.21 -12.95 43.50
C ASP A 28 -76.85 -12.57 44.08
N ILE A 29 -76.04 -13.59 44.41
CA ILE A 29 -74.68 -13.38 44.93
C ILE A 29 -73.79 -13.16 43.71
N PRO A 30 -73.23 -11.95 43.51
CA PRO A 30 -72.35 -11.69 42.37
C PRO A 30 -71.20 -12.70 42.37
N GLU A 31 -70.91 -13.26 41.20
CA GLU A 31 -69.80 -14.19 41.02
C GLU A 31 -68.51 -13.59 41.59
N ARG A 32 -67.75 -14.42 42.31
CA ARG A 32 -66.46 -14.01 42.89
C ARG A 32 -65.59 -13.48 41.76
N VAL A 33 -65.16 -12.22 41.86
CA VAL A 33 -64.23 -11.62 40.90
C VAL A 33 -63.03 -12.54 40.74
N ASP A 34 -62.82 -13.05 39.53
CA ASP A 34 -61.68 -13.92 39.24
C ASP A 34 -60.40 -13.08 39.27
N MET A 35 -59.65 -13.23 40.35
CA MET A 35 -58.40 -12.51 40.59
C MET A 35 -57.17 -13.32 40.16
N THR A 36 -57.32 -14.44 39.44
CA THR A 36 -56.17 -15.26 39.00
C THR A 36 -55.20 -14.49 38.09
N GLN A 37 -55.68 -13.51 37.34
CA GLN A 37 -54.85 -12.62 36.51
C GLN A 37 -54.51 -11.29 37.19
N TYR A 38 -54.95 -11.09 38.43
CA TYR A 38 -54.71 -9.85 39.15
C TYR A 38 -53.27 -9.77 39.66
N VAL A 39 -52.56 -8.76 39.21
CA VAL A 39 -51.22 -8.43 39.70
C VAL A 39 -51.34 -7.26 40.66
N SER A 40 -50.74 -7.39 41.85
CA SER A 40 -50.74 -6.31 42.83
C SER A 40 -50.01 -5.07 42.28
N LYS A 41 -50.47 -3.88 42.66
CA LYS A 41 -49.83 -2.61 42.26
C LYS A 41 -48.33 -2.60 42.60
N ALA A 42 -47.94 -3.08 43.78
CA ALA A 42 -46.54 -3.16 44.19
C ALA A 42 -45.70 -4.07 43.27
N THR A 43 -46.27 -5.18 42.82
CA THR A 43 -45.63 -6.09 41.86
C THR A 43 -45.49 -5.43 40.48
N ALA A 44 -46.55 -4.77 40.01
CA ALA A 44 -46.54 -4.05 38.73
C ALA A 44 -45.54 -2.88 38.73
N ASP A 45 -45.49 -2.09 39.81
CA ASP A 45 -44.57 -0.96 39.96
C ASP A 45 -43.10 -1.42 40.02
N LYS A 46 -42.84 -2.55 40.70
CA LYS A 46 -41.51 -3.18 40.76
C LYS A 46 -41.04 -3.63 39.38
N TYR A 47 -41.85 -4.40 38.65
CA TYR A 47 -41.49 -4.85 37.31
C TYR A 47 -41.36 -3.68 36.32
N SER A 48 -42.20 -2.66 36.44
CA SER A 48 -42.11 -1.45 35.61
C SER A 48 -40.77 -0.74 35.83
N SER A 49 -40.31 -0.66 37.08
CA SER A 49 -39.02 -0.06 37.44
C SER A 49 -37.84 -0.91 36.94
N GLU A 50 -37.91 -2.23 37.06
CA GLU A 50 -36.89 -3.16 36.54
C GLU A 50 -36.79 -3.11 35.01
N VAL A 51 -37.92 -3.05 34.31
CA VAL A 51 -37.97 -2.88 32.84
C VAL A 51 -37.38 -1.54 32.43
N ALA A 52 -37.67 -0.47 33.15
CA ALA A 52 -37.08 0.85 32.87
C ALA A 52 -35.55 0.85 33.08
N ALA A 53 -35.06 0.20 34.13
CA ALA A 53 -33.63 0.05 34.40
C ALA A 53 -32.93 -0.80 33.33
N LEU A 54 -33.51 -1.95 32.98
CA LEU A 54 -33.01 -2.82 31.91
C LEU A 54 -32.99 -2.12 30.56
N LYS A 55 -34.05 -1.36 30.24
CA LYS A 55 -34.13 -0.59 28.99
C LYS A 55 -33.02 0.47 28.92
N LYS A 56 -32.78 1.21 30.00
CA LYS A 56 -31.66 2.17 30.07
C LYS A 56 -30.30 1.49 29.92
N GLN A 57 -30.09 0.35 30.57
CA GLN A 57 -28.83 -0.39 30.48
C GLN A 57 -28.60 -0.95 29.07
N LEU A 58 -29.63 -1.49 28.41
CA LEU A 58 -29.56 -1.96 27.03
C LEU A 58 -29.24 -0.82 26.06
N GLN A 59 -29.92 0.31 26.21
CA GLN A 59 -29.65 1.49 25.39
C GLN A 59 -28.21 1.99 25.57
N GLY A 60 -27.72 2.06 26.82
CA GLY A 60 -26.33 2.44 27.10
C GLY A 60 -25.31 1.50 26.47
N LYS A 61 -25.51 0.17 26.61
CA LYS A 61 -24.63 -0.84 25.99
C LYS A 61 -24.63 -0.75 24.47
N MET A 62 -25.80 -0.59 23.84
CA MET A 62 -25.89 -0.42 22.40
C MET A 62 -25.13 0.82 21.92
N THR A 63 -25.24 1.95 22.63
CA THR A 63 -24.51 3.17 22.27
C THR A 63 -23.00 3.04 22.45
N GLU A 64 -22.55 2.32 23.49
CA GLU A 64 -21.13 2.04 23.71
C GLU A 64 -20.57 1.09 22.64
N ASP A 65 -21.31 0.04 22.28
CA ASP A 65 -20.93 -0.91 21.23
C ASP A 65 -20.89 -0.26 19.85
N GLU A 66 -21.85 0.62 19.52
CA GLU A 66 -21.84 1.41 18.28
C GLU A 66 -20.64 2.36 18.21
N ALA A 67 -20.32 3.05 19.31
CA ALA A 67 -19.15 3.93 19.39
C ALA A 67 -17.84 3.14 19.24
N ALA A 68 -17.71 1.99 19.93
CA ALA A 68 -16.54 1.13 19.84
C ALA A 68 -16.37 0.51 18.44
N ALA A 69 -17.48 0.18 17.76
CA ALA A 69 -17.45 -0.28 16.38
C ALA A 69 -16.99 0.83 15.42
N ALA A 70 -17.48 2.06 15.59
CA ALA A 70 -17.06 3.21 14.79
C ALA A 70 -15.56 3.53 14.99
N GLU A 71 -15.07 3.50 16.23
CA GLU A 71 -13.64 3.70 16.52
C GLU A 71 -12.75 2.61 15.91
N LYS A 72 -13.17 1.34 16.01
CA LYS A 72 -12.44 0.23 15.37
C LYS A 72 -12.43 0.37 13.86
N GLN A 73 -13.54 0.76 13.25
CA GLN A 73 -13.62 0.98 11.81
C GLN A 73 -12.68 2.11 11.38
N ALA A 74 -12.71 3.25 12.08
CA ALA A 74 -11.81 4.37 11.80
C ALA A 74 -10.32 4.00 11.98
N GLN A 75 -9.98 3.22 13.00
CA GLN A 75 -8.63 2.69 13.19
C GLN A 75 -8.23 1.73 12.07
N TRP A 76 -9.14 0.87 11.64
CA TRP A 76 -8.90 -0.09 10.58
C TRP A 76 -8.68 0.60 9.23
N ASP A 77 -9.50 1.60 8.92
CA ASP A 77 -9.36 2.43 7.72
C ASP A 77 -8.02 3.20 7.74
N SER A 78 -7.65 3.79 8.89
CA SER A 78 -6.35 4.45 9.05
C SER A 78 -5.18 3.48 8.91
N LEU A 79 -5.27 2.28 9.48
CA LEU A 79 -4.23 1.26 9.35
C LEU A 79 -4.09 0.78 7.91
N GLN A 80 -5.21 0.66 7.18
CA GLN A 80 -5.21 0.29 5.77
C GLN A 80 -4.54 1.38 4.91
N GLU A 81 -4.82 2.65 5.18
CA GLU A 81 -4.15 3.77 4.51
C GLU A 81 -2.64 3.77 4.79
N GLN A 82 -2.24 3.58 6.05
CA GLN A 82 -0.83 3.47 6.44
C GLN A 82 -0.13 2.28 5.77
N MET A 83 -0.78 1.12 5.72
CA MET A 83 -0.28 -0.07 5.01
C MET A 83 -0.06 0.23 3.53
N LYS A 84 -1.03 0.87 2.87
CA LYS A 84 -0.93 1.23 1.45
C LYS A 84 0.19 2.24 1.21
N ALA A 85 0.33 3.25 2.07
CA ALA A 85 1.40 4.23 1.99
C ALA A 85 2.78 3.58 2.17
N LEU A 86 2.93 2.72 3.18
CA LEU A 86 4.17 1.98 3.43
C LEU A 86 4.53 1.04 2.27
N GLN A 87 3.54 0.39 1.64
CA GLN A 87 3.78 -0.43 0.46
C GLN A 87 4.27 0.41 -0.71
N ALA A 88 3.61 1.53 -1.01
CA ALA A 88 4.02 2.45 -2.07
C ALA A 88 5.44 3.01 -1.84
N ASP A 89 5.76 3.41 -0.61
CA ASP A 89 7.09 3.89 -0.25
C ASP A 89 8.15 2.80 -0.39
N ASN A 90 7.85 1.56 0.03
CA ASN A 90 8.77 0.44 -0.15
C ASN A 90 9.03 0.13 -1.62
N GLU A 91 8.01 0.19 -2.48
CA GLU A 91 8.17 0.01 -3.92
C GLU A 91 9.02 1.12 -4.54
N LYS A 92 8.76 2.38 -4.15
CA LYS A 92 9.55 3.55 -4.56
C LYS A 92 11.01 3.40 -4.15
N LEU A 93 11.29 3.06 -2.89
CA LEU A 93 12.66 2.87 -2.39
C LEU A 93 13.38 1.71 -3.10
N LYS A 94 12.69 0.60 -3.35
CA LYS A 94 13.25 -0.52 -4.12
C LYS A 94 13.62 -0.09 -5.54
N ARG A 95 12.76 0.71 -6.18
CA ARG A 95 13.00 1.25 -7.52
C ARG A 95 14.20 2.20 -7.52
N GLU A 96 14.24 3.17 -6.61
CA GLU A 96 15.34 4.13 -6.48
C GLU A 96 16.68 3.44 -6.20
N ARG A 97 16.68 2.43 -5.32
CA ARG A 97 17.89 1.61 -5.06
C ARG A 97 18.36 0.91 -6.33
N THR A 98 17.44 0.35 -7.09
CA THR A 98 17.73 -0.35 -8.35
C THR A 98 18.29 0.61 -9.39
N GLU A 99 17.66 1.77 -9.57
CA GLU A 99 18.13 2.85 -10.45
C GLU A 99 19.52 3.36 -10.04
N ALA A 100 19.78 3.55 -8.74
CA ALA A 100 21.09 3.97 -8.24
C ALA A 100 22.17 2.91 -8.52
N ALA A 101 21.87 1.62 -8.30
CA ALA A 101 22.78 0.53 -8.61
C ALA A 101 23.09 0.45 -10.11
N TYR A 102 22.10 0.67 -10.97
CA TYR A 102 22.30 0.73 -12.42
C TYR A 102 23.11 1.97 -12.84
N LYS A 103 22.82 3.14 -12.28
CA LYS A 103 23.58 4.38 -12.56
C LYS A 103 25.06 4.19 -12.23
N ALA A 104 25.37 3.59 -11.07
CA ALA A 104 26.75 3.29 -10.69
C ALA A 104 27.45 2.34 -11.69
N ARG A 105 26.73 1.32 -12.20
CA ARG A 105 27.27 0.42 -13.22
C ARG A 105 27.54 1.12 -14.55
N TYR A 106 26.63 1.99 -15.00
CA TYR A 106 26.82 2.76 -16.24
C TYR A 106 27.93 3.80 -16.12
N LEU A 107 28.05 4.49 -14.98
CA LEU A 107 29.15 5.41 -14.72
C LEU A 107 30.53 4.73 -14.74
N ALA A 108 30.60 3.44 -14.39
CA ALA A 108 31.84 2.66 -14.48
C ALA A 108 32.18 2.23 -15.92
N MET A 109 31.25 2.36 -16.88
CA MET A 109 31.48 2.04 -18.28
C MET A 109 32.01 3.25 -19.04
N PRO A 110 32.99 3.06 -19.94
CA PRO A 110 33.53 4.15 -20.75
C PRO A 110 32.46 4.68 -21.72
N GLY A 111 32.48 6.00 -21.95
CA GLY A 111 31.54 6.68 -22.83
C GLY A 111 30.24 7.14 -22.16
N PHE A 112 29.95 6.74 -20.92
CA PHE A 112 28.80 7.23 -20.17
C PHE A 112 29.17 8.43 -19.30
N ASP A 113 28.53 9.57 -19.56
CA ASP A 113 28.51 10.70 -18.62
C ASP A 113 27.42 10.52 -17.55
N GLU A 114 27.41 11.37 -16.52
CA GLU A 114 26.47 11.26 -15.40
C GLU A 114 25.00 11.34 -15.82
N LYS A 115 24.66 12.20 -16.79
CA LYS A 115 23.29 12.35 -17.27
C LYS A 115 22.89 11.14 -18.10
N LEU A 116 23.76 10.69 -19.01
CA LEU A 116 23.50 9.52 -19.83
C LEU A 116 23.38 8.24 -18.98
N ALA A 117 24.23 8.08 -17.97
CA ALA A 117 24.16 6.96 -17.02
C ALA A 117 22.86 6.97 -16.21
N GLU A 118 22.42 8.12 -15.73
CA GLU A 118 21.16 8.26 -15.00
C GLU A 118 19.94 7.97 -15.87
N GLU A 119 19.89 8.51 -17.10
CA GLU A 119 18.81 8.25 -18.04
C GLU A 119 18.74 6.77 -18.44
N THR A 120 19.90 6.13 -18.64
CA THR A 120 19.98 4.72 -19.01
C THR A 120 19.60 3.82 -17.83
N ALA A 121 19.97 4.20 -16.60
CA ALA A 121 19.55 3.50 -15.39
C ALA A 121 18.04 3.54 -15.18
N LYS A 122 17.42 4.72 -15.36
CA LYS A 122 15.97 4.91 -15.30
C LYS A 122 15.25 4.10 -16.39
N ALA A 123 15.79 4.11 -17.62
CA ALA A 123 15.26 3.31 -18.72
C ALA A 123 15.35 1.80 -18.43
N MET A 124 16.49 1.32 -17.92
CA MET A 124 16.66 -0.08 -17.57
C MET A 124 15.73 -0.52 -16.43
N ALA A 125 15.54 0.31 -15.41
CA ALA A 125 14.59 0.06 -14.33
C ALA A 125 13.12 0.12 -14.79
N ALA A 126 12.82 0.88 -15.85
CA ALA A 126 11.51 0.93 -16.49
C ALA A 126 11.26 -0.19 -17.51
N GLY A 127 12.29 -0.97 -17.87
CA GLY A 127 12.22 -1.98 -18.93
C GLY A 127 12.21 -1.40 -20.35
N ASP A 128 12.53 -0.12 -20.51
CA ASP A 128 12.60 0.57 -21.81
C ASP A 128 13.93 0.26 -22.49
N MET A 129 14.00 -0.91 -23.14
CA MET A 129 15.22 -1.38 -23.79
C MET A 129 15.59 -0.56 -25.03
N ASP A 130 14.61 0.01 -25.74
CA ASP A 130 14.88 0.87 -26.89
C ASP A 130 15.70 2.09 -26.48
N LYS A 131 15.32 2.73 -25.36
CA LYS A 131 16.08 3.84 -24.81
C LYS A 131 17.42 3.40 -24.24
N VAL A 132 17.51 2.23 -23.62
CA VAL A 132 18.81 1.67 -23.18
C VAL A 132 19.76 1.49 -24.36
N PHE A 133 19.30 0.91 -25.47
CA PHE A 133 20.11 0.72 -26.67
C PHE A 133 20.49 2.04 -27.33
N ALA A 134 19.56 2.99 -27.45
CA ALA A 134 19.83 4.31 -28.00
C ALA A 134 20.90 5.06 -27.17
N ASN A 135 20.83 4.98 -25.84
CA ASN A 135 21.82 5.60 -24.97
C ASN A 135 23.16 4.86 -25.02
N GLN A 136 23.16 3.53 -25.14
CA GLN A 136 24.39 2.77 -25.35
C GLN A 136 25.09 3.15 -26.66
N GLN A 137 24.34 3.43 -27.73
CA GLN A 137 24.90 3.91 -28.98
C GLN A 137 25.59 5.28 -28.80
N LYS A 138 24.95 6.22 -28.11
CA LYS A 138 25.56 7.52 -27.77
C LYS A 138 26.85 7.34 -26.96
N ALA A 139 26.83 6.49 -25.94
CA ALA A 139 28.01 6.20 -25.14
C ALA A 139 29.15 5.60 -26.00
N ASN A 140 28.82 4.69 -26.92
CA ASN A 140 29.80 4.11 -27.84
C ASN A 140 30.40 5.15 -28.80
N GLU A 141 29.59 6.11 -29.29
CA GLU A 141 30.09 7.20 -30.12
C GLU A 141 31.03 8.12 -29.35
N ASP A 142 30.68 8.47 -28.11
CA ASP A 142 31.50 9.34 -27.29
C ASP A 142 32.80 8.64 -26.87
N TYR A 143 32.75 7.35 -26.54
CA TYR A 143 33.95 6.56 -26.33
C TYR A 143 34.83 6.48 -27.58
N LYS A 144 34.25 6.27 -28.78
CA LYS A 144 35.01 6.31 -30.04
C LYS A 144 35.70 7.65 -30.27
N LYS A 145 35.02 8.77 -30.01
CA LYS A 145 35.61 10.12 -30.11
C LYS A 145 36.76 10.29 -29.12
N GLN A 146 36.60 9.82 -27.89
CA GLN A 146 37.68 9.85 -26.87
C GLN A 146 38.90 9.06 -27.34
N VAL A 147 38.70 7.81 -27.80
CA VAL A 147 39.78 6.97 -28.33
C VAL A 147 40.47 7.60 -29.54
N GLN A 148 39.70 8.18 -30.48
CA GLN A 148 40.27 8.89 -31.63
C GLN A 148 41.09 10.12 -31.19
N ALA A 149 40.60 10.90 -30.23
CA ALA A 149 41.31 12.05 -29.69
C ALA A 149 42.61 11.64 -28.98
N GLU A 150 42.60 10.54 -28.22
CA GLU A 150 43.80 9.99 -27.60
C GLU A 150 44.81 9.48 -28.64
N LEU A 151 44.35 8.84 -29.71
CA LEU A 151 45.21 8.38 -30.80
C LEU A 151 45.86 9.55 -31.53
N VAL A 152 45.09 10.61 -31.83
CA VAL A 152 45.60 11.84 -32.46
C VAL A 152 46.59 12.58 -31.55
N LYS A 153 46.41 12.53 -30.23
CA LYS A 153 47.39 13.08 -29.26
C LYS A 153 48.68 12.24 -29.20
N ARG A 154 48.57 10.90 -29.32
CA ARG A 154 49.74 10.00 -29.32
C ARG A 154 50.51 10.01 -30.64
N ASP A 155 49.86 10.35 -31.75
CA ASP A 155 50.54 10.55 -33.02
C ASP A 155 51.15 11.96 -33.08
N PRO A 156 52.48 12.12 -32.93
CA PRO A 156 53.11 13.42 -33.12
C PRO A 156 52.79 13.92 -34.53
N LYS A 157 52.19 15.12 -34.58
CA LYS A 157 51.87 15.82 -35.82
C LYS A 157 53.15 15.90 -36.66
N PRO A 158 53.16 15.44 -37.94
CA PRO A 158 54.34 15.61 -38.78
C PRO A 158 54.68 17.10 -38.85
N GLY A 159 55.91 17.43 -38.47
CA GLY A 159 56.40 18.81 -38.40
C GLY A 159 56.09 19.55 -39.71
N GLY A 160 55.49 20.73 -39.56
CA GLY A 160 55.07 21.56 -40.69
C GLY A 160 56.23 21.88 -41.62
N ALA A 161 55.92 21.90 -42.92
CA ALA A 161 56.83 22.28 -43.99
C ALA A 161 57.31 23.74 -43.80
N GLY A 162 58.45 23.92 -43.15
CA GLY A 162 59.28 25.12 -43.20
C GLY A 162 60.51 24.80 -44.06
N GLY A 163 60.68 25.55 -45.15
CA GLY A 163 61.60 25.20 -46.23
C GLY A 163 63.11 25.27 -45.91
N GLY A 164 63.87 24.61 -46.78
CA GLY A 164 65.27 24.94 -47.06
C GLY A 164 66.33 24.05 -46.42
N GLY A 165 66.61 22.88 -47.01
CA GLY A 165 67.80 22.12 -46.69
C GLY A 165 67.94 20.86 -47.53
N LYS A 166 69.04 20.74 -48.29
CA LYS A 166 69.44 19.50 -48.98
C LYS A 166 69.79 18.44 -47.92
N GLY A 167 68.77 17.73 -47.46
CA GLY A 167 68.83 16.56 -46.60
C GLY A 167 67.48 15.85 -46.71
N GLU A 168 67.45 14.52 -46.59
CA GLU A 168 66.18 13.79 -46.59
C GLU A 168 65.27 14.42 -45.53
N PRO A 169 64.15 15.04 -45.94
CA PRO A 169 63.41 15.91 -45.05
C PRO A 169 62.81 15.05 -43.93
N ASP A 170 62.79 15.59 -42.72
CA ASP A 170 62.49 14.79 -41.51
C ASP A 170 61.10 14.16 -41.56
N ASN A 171 60.18 14.73 -42.34
CA ASN A 171 58.87 14.13 -42.65
C ASN A 171 58.98 12.82 -43.43
N VAL A 172 59.95 12.68 -44.35
CA VAL A 172 60.19 11.46 -45.14
C VAL A 172 60.86 10.40 -44.27
N LYS A 173 61.81 10.78 -43.41
CA LYS A 173 62.38 9.85 -42.40
C LYS A 173 61.31 9.33 -41.46
N TRP A 174 60.50 10.22 -40.90
CA TRP A 174 59.37 9.86 -40.04
C TRP A 174 58.36 8.95 -40.75
N ALA A 175 58.00 9.25 -42.00
CA ALA A 175 57.10 8.41 -42.78
C ALA A 175 57.69 7.01 -43.02
N ARG A 176 59.00 6.92 -43.31
CA ARG A 176 59.71 5.65 -43.52
C ARG A 176 59.77 4.84 -42.22
N ASP A 177 60.09 5.46 -41.09
CA ASP A 177 60.18 4.76 -39.81
C ASP A 177 58.81 4.25 -39.35
N ARG A 178 57.74 5.02 -39.61
CA ARG A 178 56.38 4.57 -39.35
C ARG A 178 55.94 3.44 -40.27
N ALA A 179 56.34 3.47 -41.54
CA ALA A 179 56.09 2.37 -42.47
C ALA A 179 56.79 1.08 -42.01
N LYS A 180 58.03 1.19 -41.51
CA LYS A 180 58.76 0.06 -40.90
C LYS A 180 58.06 -0.45 -39.63
N GLN A 181 57.61 0.44 -38.74
CA GLN A 181 56.89 0.04 -37.53
C GLN A 181 55.55 -0.64 -37.85
N ARG A 182 54.81 -0.13 -38.84
CA ARG A 182 53.57 -0.77 -39.32
C ARG A 182 53.83 -2.14 -39.95
N ALA A 183 54.86 -2.26 -40.78
CA ALA A 183 55.25 -3.54 -41.37
C ALA A 183 55.67 -4.56 -40.30
N ALA A 184 56.42 -4.13 -39.27
CA ALA A 184 56.79 -4.98 -38.15
C ALA A 184 55.57 -5.42 -37.32
N ALA A 185 54.63 -4.51 -37.05
CA ALA A 185 53.39 -4.84 -36.35
C ALA A 185 52.49 -5.80 -37.15
N MET A 186 52.43 -5.66 -38.48
CA MET A 186 51.70 -6.58 -39.35
C MET A 186 52.38 -7.95 -39.44
N SER A 187 53.72 -8.01 -39.48
CA SER A 187 54.47 -9.27 -39.40
C SER A 187 54.25 -9.97 -38.07
N ALA A 188 54.35 -9.23 -36.96
CA ALA A 188 54.12 -9.78 -35.61
C ALA A 188 52.67 -10.27 -35.42
N GLY A 189 51.68 -9.55 -35.98
CA GLY A 189 50.29 -9.98 -35.98
C GLY A 189 50.04 -11.24 -36.83
N SER A 190 50.67 -11.33 -37.99
CA SER A 190 50.63 -12.53 -38.85
C SER A 190 51.27 -13.75 -38.16
N ASP A 191 52.42 -13.57 -37.51
CA ASP A 191 53.10 -14.67 -36.81
C ASP A 191 52.35 -15.13 -35.55
N ALA A 192 51.72 -14.21 -34.84
CA ALA A 192 50.81 -14.54 -33.73
C ALA A 192 49.58 -15.34 -34.22
N MET A 193 49.03 -14.98 -35.38
CA MET A 193 47.88 -15.67 -35.96
C MET A 193 48.25 -17.07 -36.47
N LYS A 194 49.45 -17.26 -37.06
CA LYS A 194 49.95 -18.58 -37.47
C LYS A 194 50.17 -19.54 -36.30
N LYS A 195 50.58 -19.03 -35.13
CA LYS A 195 50.72 -19.84 -33.91
C LYS A 195 49.39 -20.28 -33.29
N PHE A 196 48.27 -19.69 -33.70
CA PHE A 196 46.93 -20.01 -33.21
C PHE A 196 46.16 -20.98 -34.13
N ILE A 197 46.67 -21.25 -35.33
CA ILE A 197 46.00 -22.08 -36.37
C ILE A 197 46.71 -23.45 -36.55
N LEU A 198 47.71 -23.76 -35.73
CA LEU A 198 48.33 -25.10 -35.58
C LEU A 198 48.09 -25.62 -34.16
#